data_AF-A0A9E6WAV8-F1
#
_entry.id   AF-A0A9E6WAV8-F1
#
_cell.length_a   1.000
_cell.length_b   1.000
_cell.length_c   1.000
_cell.angle_alpha   90.00
_cell.angle_beta   90.00
_cell.angle_gamma   90.00
#
_symmetry.space_group_name_H-M   'P 1'
#
loop_
_entity.id
_entity.type
_entity.pdbx_description
1 polymer ?
#
loop_
_entity_poly.entity_id
_entity_poly.type
_entity_poly.pdbx_seq_one_letter_code
_entity_poly.pdbx_strand_id
1 'polypeptide(L)' 'RTVCTPEDPVGACMVSSEGTCAAEYKYGT' A
#
# COMPACT_ATOMS: atom_id res chain seq x y z
N ARG A 1 5.99 -10.51 -10.06
CA ARG A 1 5.01 -9.60 -9.42
C ARG A 1 5.24 -9.73 -7.92
N THR A 2 5.93 -8.78 -7.31
CA THR A 2 6.18 -8.77 -5.85
C THR A 2 4.89 -8.31 -5.16
N VAL A 3 4.55 -8.94 -4.03
CA VAL A 3 3.39 -8.51 -3.23
C VAL A 3 3.81 -7.24 -2.48
N CYS A 4 3.14 -6.13 -2.76
CA CYS A 4 3.36 -4.86 -2.06
C CYS A 4 2.47 -4.86 -0.81
N THR A 5 3.07 -4.78 0.38
CA THR A 5 2.36 -4.77 1.67
C THR A 5 2.83 -3.59 2.52
N PRO A 6 2.12 -3.25 3.62
CA PRO A 6 2.63 -2.24 4.55
C PRO A 6 3.98 -2.64 5.19
N GLU A 7 4.27 -3.94 5.29
CA GLU A 7 5.50 -4.49 5.87
C GLU A 7 6.66 -4.51 4.86
N ASP A 8 6.36 -4.71 3.57
CA ASP A 8 7.32 -4.62 2.45
C ASP A 8 6.80 -3.64 1.38
N PRO A 9 6.90 -2.33 1.63
CA PRO A 9 6.38 -1.34 0.70
C PRO A 9 7.34 -1.11 -0.46
N VAL A 10 6.83 -1.23 -1.68
CA VAL A 10 7.63 -1.04 -2.90
C VAL A 10 7.82 0.46 -3.24
N GLY A 11 7.00 1.34 -2.67
CA GLY A 11 7.11 2.78 -2.90
C GLY A 11 6.09 3.62 -2.13
N ALA A 12 6.10 4.93 -2.40
CA ALA A 12 5.32 5.92 -1.63
C ALA A 12 3.81 5.67 -1.63
N CYS A 13 3.25 5.02 -2.66
CA CYS A 13 1.82 4.69 -2.68
C CYS A 13 1.40 3.75 -1.54
N MET A 14 2.34 2.95 -1.02
CA MET A 14 2.11 1.96 0.06
C MET A 14 2.66 2.44 1.41
N VAL A 15 3.72 3.26 1.41
CA VAL A 15 4.30 3.84 2.64
C VAL A 15 3.39 4.93 3.21
N SER A 16 2.81 5.78 2.35
CA SER A 16 1.98 6.89 2.81
C SER A 16 0.61 6.40 3.27
N SER A 17 0.15 6.88 4.43
CA SER A 17 -1.21 6.63 4.93
C SER A 17 -2.31 7.18 4.01
N GLU A 18 -1.99 8.22 3.24
CA GLU A 18 -2.84 8.81 2.19
C GLU A 18 -2.57 8.20 0.79
N GLY A 19 -1.62 7.27 0.69
CA GLY A 19 -1.26 6.62 -0.55
C GLY A 19 -2.38 5.72 -1.06
N THR A 20 -2.59 5.71 -2.38
CA THR A 20 -3.66 4.92 -3.01
C THR A 20 -3.53 3.43 -2.70
N CYS A 21 -2.32 2.86 -2.75
CA CYS A 21 -2.09 1.45 -2.44
C CYS A 21 -2.38 1.15 -0.96
N ALA A 22 -2.01 2.03 -0.04
CA ALA A 22 -2.29 1.87 1.38
C ALA A 22 -3.78 2.02 1.72
N ALA A 23 -4.47 2.95 1.06
CA ALA A 23 -5.91 3.14 1.22
C ALA A 23 -6.69 1.94 0.66
N GLU A 24 -6.29 1.43 -0.50
CA GLU A 24 -6.85 0.20 -1.09
C GLU A 24 -6.61 -1.00 -0.17
N TYR A 25 -5.38 -1.21 0.31
CA TYR A 25 -5.09 -2.33 1.21
C TYR A 25 -5.89 -2.29 2.54
N LYS A 26 -6.26 -1.09 3.03
CA LYS A 26 -7.00 -0.91 4.30
C LYS A 26 -8.52 -0.87 4.14
N TYR A 27 -9.01 -0.28 3.07
CA TYR A 27 -10.44 0.06 2.89
C TYR A 27 -11.01 -0.52 1.60
N GLY A 28 -10.16 -1.05 0.73
CA GLY A 28 -10.51 -1.84 -0.43
C GLY A 28 -11.33 -3.05 -0.06
N THR A 29 -12.32 -3.36 -0.89
CA THR A 29 -13.26 -4.46 -0.68
C THR A 29 -12.72 -5.75 -1.25
#